data_AF-B7KJ52-F1
#
_entry.id   AF-B7KJ52-F1
#
_cell.length_a   1.000
_cell.length_b   1.000
_cell.length_c   1.000
_cell.angle_alpha   90.00
_cell.angle_beta   90.00
_cell.angle_gamma   90.00
#
_symmetry.space_group_name_H-M   'P 1'
#
loop_
_entity.id
_entity.type
_entity.pdbx_description
1 polymer ?
#
loop_
_entity_poly.entity_id
_entity_poly.type
_entity_poly.pdbx_seq_one_letter_code
_entity_poly.pdbx_strand_id
1 'polypeptide(L)'
;MVEENKPEETSPETAIIEAGPTSRWLTENGFEHESLERDHLGVELIKVDPEFLLPLATALYAYGFNYLQCQGAYDLGPGKELVSFYHLIKVSDNADRPEEVRIKVFLPRDNPKVASVYWIWKAADWQERESYDMYGIVYEGHPDLKRILMPEDWIGWPLRKDYVSPDFFELQDAF
;
A
#
# COMPACT_ATOMS: atom_id res chain seq x y z
N MET A 1 27.29 -36.19 -23.44
CA MET A 1 26.97 -34.84 -22.95
C MET A 1 25.94 -35.04 -21.87
N VAL A 2 26.36 -34.87 -20.61
CA VAL A 2 25.52 -35.09 -19.43
C VAL A 2 24.69 -33.82 -19.27
N GLU A 3 23.36 -33.94 -19.32
CA GLU A 3 22.46 -32.82 -19.03
C GLU A 3 22.58 -32.46 -17.55
N GLU A 4 23.07 -31.25 -17.27
CA GLU A 4 23.08 -30.68 -15.92
C GLU A 4 21.64 -30.35 -15.51
N ASN A 5 21.14 -31.13 -14.56
CA ASN A 5 19.86 -30.92 -13.93
C ASN A 5 19.96 -29.67 -13.04
N LYS A 6 19.35 -28.56 -13.47
CA LYS A 6 19.31 -27.30 -12.73
C LYS A 6 18.35 -27.48 -11.54
N PRO A 7 18.77 -27.24 -10.28
CA PRO A 7 17.87 -27.40 -9.15
C PRO A 7 16.72 -26.39 -9.23
N GLU A 8 15.48 -26.88 -9.19
CA GLU A 8 14.28 -26.07 -9.00
C GLU A 8 14.41 -25.29 -7.69
N GLU A 9 14.23 -23.96 -7.77
CA GLU A 9 14.13 -23.10 -6.59
C GLU A 9 12.91 -23.53 -5.78
N THR A 10 13.17 -24.24 -4.68
CA THR A 10 12.20 -24.50 -3.63
C THR A 10 11.63 -23.17 -3.14
N SER A 11 10.33 -22.95 -3.38
CA SER A 11 9.54 -21.90 -2.74
C SER A 11 9.83 -21.90 -1.23
N PRO A 12 10.13 -20.75 -0.60
CA PRO A 12 10.42 -20.73 0.82
C PRO A 12 9.19 -21.24 1.59
N GLU A 13 9.42 -22.22 2.47
CA GLU A 13 8.44 -22.68 3.43
C GLU A 13 7.87 -21.47 4.16
N THR A 14 6.56 -21.23 4.02
CA THR A 14 5.89 -20.09 4.64
C THR A 14 5.92 -20.31 6.14
N ALA A 15 6.86 -19.64 6.84
CA ALA A 15 6.89 -19.64 8.28
C ALA A 15 5.50 -19.20 8.79
N ILE A 16 4.95 -19.93 9.76
CA ILE A 16 3.65 -19.58 10.35
C ILE A 16 3.84 -18.29 11.13
N ILE A 17 3.45 -17.17 10.53
CA ILE A 17 3.51 -15.84 11.15
C ILE A 17 2.44 -15.76 12.24
N GLU A 18 2.83 -15.39 13.46
CA GLU A 18 1.89 -15.22 14.57
C GLU A 18 0.99 -14.00 14.33
N ALA A 19 -0.32 -14.24 14.27
CA ALA A 19 -1.32 -13.19 14.11
C ALA A 19 -1.31 -12.21 15.29
N GLY A 20 -1.25 -10.91 15.00
CA GLY A 20 -1.32 -9.88 16.02
C GLY A 20 -2.74 -9.67 16.57
N PRO A 21 -2.91 -8.74 17.53
CA PRO A 21 -4.22 -8.41 18.10
C PRO A 21 -5.25 -8.00 17.05
N THR A 22 -4.86 -7.20 16.05
CA THR A 22 -5.80 -6.73 15.02
C THR A 22 -6.19 -7.85 14.06
N SER A 23 -5.23 -8.69 13.63
CA SER A 23 -5.50 -9.85 12.77
C SER A 23 -6.39 -10.89 13.44
N ARG A 24 -6.19 -11.15 14.74
CA ARG A 24 -7.08 -12.04 15.51
C ARG A 24 -8.50 -11.50 15.55
N TRP A 25 -8.67 -10.22 15.86
CA TRP A 25 -9.99 -9.60 15.87
C TRP A 25 -10.67 -9.66 14.49
N LEU A 26 -9.94 -9.39 13.40
CA LEU A 26 -10.46 -9.49 12.03
C LEU A 26 -10.91 -10.93 11.69
N THR A 27 -10.11 -11.93 12.08
CA THR A 27 -10.44 -13.35 11.88
C THR A 27 -11.71 -13.74 12.63
N GLU A 28 -11.83 -13.34 13.90
CA GLU A 28 -13.01 -13.59 14.73
C GLU A 28 -14.29 -12.95 14.17
N ASN A 29 -14.16 -11.85 13.43
CA ASN A 29 -15.27 -11.15 12.78
C ASN A 29 -15.48 -11.55 11.31
N GLY A 30 -14.76 -12.58 10.83
CA GLY A 30 -14.97 -13.16 9.50
C GLY A 30 -14.38 -12.36 8.34
N PHE A 31 -13.38 -11.51 8.58
CA PHE A 31 -12.66 -10.78 7.53
C PHE A 31 -11.45 -11.57 7.04
N GLU A 32 -11.43 -11.90 5.75
CA GLU A 32 -10.29 -12.53 5.10
C GLU A 32 -9.12 -11.54 4.96
N HIS A 33 -7.93 -11.97 5.40
CA HIS A 33 -6.68 -11.22 5.31
C HIS A 33 -5.50 -12.16 5.59
N GLU A 34 -4.29 -11.69 5.27
CA GLU A 34 -3.04 -12.41 5.52
C GLU A 34 -2.16 -11.60 6.49
N SER A 35 -1.69 -12.22 7.58
CA SER A 35 -0.71 -11.59 8.48
C SER A 35 0.68 -11.64 7.86
N LEU A 36 1.36 -10.50 7.80
CA LEU A 36 2.75 -10.39 7.38
C LEU A 36 3.68 -10.24 8.58
N GLU A 37 4.98 -10.43 8.36
CA GLU A 37 5.99 -10.18 9.39
C GLU A 37 5.87 -8.76 9.94
N ARG A 38 6.04 -8.60 11.26
CA ARG A 38 5.99 -7.29 11.90
C ARG A 38 7.07 -6.37 11.35
N ASP A 39 6.78 -5.08 11.36
CA ASP A 39 7.77 -4.06 10.99
C ASP A 39 8.94 -4.03 12.00
N HIS A 40 10.02 -3.33 11.66
CA HIS A 40 11.20 -3.16 12.52
C HIS A 40 10.89 -2.49 13.87
N LEU A 41 9.75 -1.80 13.99
CA LEU A 41 9.22 -1.22 15.24
C LEU A 41 8.22 -2.13 15.97
N GLY A 42 7.95 -3.32 15.44
CA GLY A 42 6.99 -4.28 15.98
C GLY A 42 5.53 -4.03 15.57
N VAL A 43 5.27 -3.08 14.67
CA VAL A 43 3.93 -2.76 14.15
C VAL A 43 3.40 -3.94 13.34
N GLU A 44 2.12 -4.26 13.54
CA GLU A 44 1.44 -5.35 12.84
C GLU A 44 1.20 -4.98 11.36
N LEU A 45 1.58 -5.89 10.46
CA LEU A 45 1.40 -5.73 9.02
C LEU A 45 0.33 -6.72 8.53
N ILE A 46 -0.68 -6.21 7.84
CA ILE A 46 -1.78 -7.01 7.32
C ILE A 46 -1.86 -6.83 5.81
N LYS A 47 -1.77 -7.92 5.07
CA LYS A 47 -2.07 -7.95 3.64
C LYS A 47 -3.56 -8.20 3.42
N VAL A 48 -4.14 -7.42 2.52
CA VAL A 48 -5.54 -7.57 2.11
C VAL A 48 -5.62 -7.49 0.59
N ASP A 49 -6.49 -8.30 0.00
CA ASP A 49 -6.77 -8.20 -1.42
C ASP A 49 -7.55 -6.92 -1.73
N PRO A 50 -7.36 -6.31 -2.92
CA PRO A 50 -7.95 -5.01 -3.25
C PRO A 50 -9.47 -4.97 -3.11
N GLU A 51 -10.14 -6.09 -3.39
CA GLU A 51 -11.60 -6.25 -3.33
C GLU A 51 -12.15 -6.17 -1.90
N PHE A 52 -11.35 -6.56 -0.90
CA PHE A 52 -11.75 -6.59 0.51
C PHE A 52 -11.27 -5.37 1.30
N LEU A 53 -10.52 -4.45 0.67
CA LEU A 53 -9.99 -3.27 1.36
C LEU A 53 -11.09 -2.43 2.01
N LEU A 54 -12.16 -2.09 1.29
CA LEU A 54 -13.22 -1.22 1.82
C LEU A 54 -13.99 -1.84 3.00
N PRO A 55 -14.47 -3.09 2.91
CA PRO A 55 -15.05 -3.78 4.06
C PRO A 55 -14.11 -3.83 5.27
N LEU A 56 -12.85 -4.21 5.05
CA LEU A 56 -11.86 -4.31 6.12
C LEU A 56 -11.56 -2.94 6.74
N ALA A 57 -11.38 -1.90 5.93
CA ALA A 57 -11.16 -0.53 6.40
C ALA A 57 -12.35 -0.01 7.22
N THR A 58 -13.58 -0.31 6.80
CA THR A 58 -14.80 0.05 7.54
C THR A 58 -14.84 -0.65 8.90
N ALA A 59 -14.48 -1.93 8.94
CA ALA A 59 -14.42 -2.71 10.18
C ALA A 59 -13.33 -2.18 11.13
N LEU A 60 -12.15 -1.81 10.60
CA LEU A 60 -11.07 -1.22 11.41
C LEU A 60 -11.45 0.15 11.98
N TYR A 61 -12.17 0.97 11.20
CA TYR A 61 -12.71 2.23 11.71
C TYR A 61 -13.68 1.99 12.87
N ALA A 62 -14.60 1.03 12.72
CA ALA A 62 -15.54 0.64 13.78
C ALA A 62 -14.82 0.02 15.01
N TYR A 63 -13.71 -0.69 14.79
CA TYR A 63 -12.86 -1.23 15.86
C TYR A 63 -12.08 -0.16 16.63
N GLY A 64 -12.00 1.06 16.10
CA GLY A 64 -11.46 2.24 16.78
C GLY A 64 -10.23 2.86 16.12
N PHE A 65 -9.80 2.40 14.94
CA PHE A 65 -8.75 3.06 14.16
C PHE A 65 -9.28 4.36 13.54
N ASN A 66 -9.31 5.41 14.35
CA ASN A 66 -9.89 6.72 14.01
C ASN A 66 -8.92 7.65 13.26
N TYR A 67 -7.64 7.31 13.15
CA TYR A 67 -6.63 8.16 12.53
C TYR A 67 -5.83 7.39 11.48
N LEU A 68 -5.96 7.83 10.22
CA LEU A 68 -5.06 7.45 9.12
C LEU A 68 -3.83 8.36 9.17
N GLN A 69 -2.72 7.83 9.65
CA GLN A 69 -1.49 8.59 9.83
C GLN A 69 -0.77 8.79 8.49
N CYS A 70 -0.66 7.72 7.70
CA CYS A 70 0.06 7.73 6.44
C CYS A 70 -0.54 6.71 5.48
N GLN A 71 -1.18 7.20 4.43
CA GLN A 71 -1.38 6.44 3.21
C GLN A 71 -0.23 6.75 2.26
N GLY A 72 0.25 5.72 1.58
CA GLY A 72 1.26 5.89 0.54
C GLY A 72 1.37 4.65 -0.32
N ALA A 73 2.29 4.70 -1.28
CA ALA A 73 2.57 3.57 -2.14
C ALA A 73 4.08 3.34 -2.29
N TYR A 74 4.46 2.11 -2.62
CA TYR A 74 5.81 1.78 -3.00
C TYR A 74 5.84 0.72 -4.10
N ASP A 75 6.96 0.66 -4.81
CA ASP A 75 7.20 -0.30 -5.89
C ASP A 75 8.17 -1.37 -5.40
N LEU A 76 7.78 -2.65 -5.47
CA LEU A 76 8.62 -3.78 -5.06
C LEU A 76 9.82 -4.01 -6.00
N GLY A 77 9.77 -3.44 -7.20
CA GLY A 77 10.86 -3.50 -8.16
C GLY A 77 10.36 -3.46 -9.61
N PRO A 78 11.28 -3.29 -10.58
CA PRO A 78 10.92 -3.23 -11.99
C PRO A 78 10.21 -4.52 -12.41
N GLY A 79 9.02 -4.39 -12.99
CA GLY A 79 8.18 -5.53 -13.41
C GLY A 79 7.45 -6.26 -12.28
N LYS A 80 7.59 -5.83 -11.02
CA LYS A 80 6.88 -6.40 -9.86
C LYS A 80 5.63 -5.60 -9.50
N GLU A 81 4.87 -6.12 -8.55
CA GLU A 81 3.66 -5.48 -8.04
C GLU A 81 3.94 -4.12 -7.39
N LEU A 82 2.95 -3.26 -7.47
CA LEU A 82 2.89 -2.04 -6.68
C LEU A 82 2.18 -2.35 -5.37
N VAL A 83 2.54 -1.64 -4.30
CA VAL A 83 1.87 -1.80 -3.00
C VAL A 83 1.31 -0.45 -2.57
N SER A 84 0.01 -0.38 -2.35
CA SER A 84 -0.62 0.70 -1.60
C SER A 84 -0.69 0.30 -0.14
N PHE A 85 -0.16 1.12 0.77
CA PHE A 85 -0.19 0.87 2.20
C PHE A 85 -0.96 1.96 2.95
N TYR A 86 -1.54 1.57 4.08
CA TYR A 86 -2.31 2.44 4.96
C TYR A 86 -1.86 2.18 6.39
N HIS A 87 -1.19 3.15 7.01
CA HIS A 87 -0.79 3.09 8.40
C HIS A 87 -1.85 3.78 9.26
N LEU A 88 -2.49 3.00 10.13
CA LEU A 88 -3.59 3.39 11.00
C LEU A 88 -3.16 3.33 12.46
N ILE A 89 -3.69 4.26 13.25
CA ILE A 89 -3.40 4.38 14.68
C ILE A 89 -4.68 4.70 15.45
N LYS A 90 -4.82 4.14 16.65
CA LYS A 90 -5.93 4.45 17.57
C LYS A 90 -5.57 5.64 18.45
N VAL A 91 -6.03 6.83 18.08
CA VAL A 91 -5.77 8.06 18.85
C VAL A 91 -6.79 8.21 19.97
N SER A 92 -6.30 8.46 21.19
CA SER A 92 -7.10 8.81 22.36
C SER A 92 -6.34 9.84 23.22
N ASP A 93 -7.05 10.57 24.07
CA ASP A 93 -6.53 11.77 24.76
C ASP A 93 -5.25 11.54 25.59
N ASN A 94 -5.02 10.32 26.09
CA ASN A 94 -3.88 9.98 26.97
C ASN A 94 -3.10 8.75 26.48
N ALA A 95 -2.97 8.56 25.16
CA ALA A 95 -2.24 7.43 24.60
C ALA A 95 -0.71 7.60 24.75
N ASP A 96 -0.06 6.74 25.55
CA ASP A 96 1.40 6.63 25.64
C ASP A 96 1.98 5.78 24.49
N ARG A 97 1.30 4.68 24.15
CA ARG A 97 1.63 3.78 23.03
C ARG A 97 0.35 3.25 22.40
N PRO A 98 -0.29 4.02 21.51
CA PRO A 98 -1.53 3.61 20.86
C PRO A 98 -1.32 2.35 20.01
N GLU A 99 -2.40 1.60 19.80
CA GLU A 99 -2.40 0.45 18.89
C GLU A 99 -2.26 0.97 17.45
N GLU A 100 -1.32 0.36 16.71
CA GLU A 100 -0.98 0.69 15.33
C GLU A 100 -1.07 -0.55 14.45
N VAL A 101 -1.56 -0.38 13.23
CA VAL A 101 -1.60 -1.44 12.21
C VAL A 101 -1.30 -0.83 10.85
N ARG A 102 -0.58 -1.56 10.00
CA ARG A 102 -0.38 -1.16 8.61
C ARG A 102 -0.99 -2.19 7.67
N ILE A 103 -1.96 -1.74 6.89
CA ILE A 103 -2.57 -2.51 5.82
C ILE A 103 -1.70 -2.37 4.58
N LYS A 104 -1.50 -3.46 3.83
CA LYS A 104 -0.82 -3.50 2.54
C LYS A 104 -1.72 -4.15 1.50
N VAL A 105 -1.90 -3.47 0.38
CA VAL A 105 -2.65 -3.95 -0.77
C VAL A 105 -1.68 -4.10 -1.92
N PHE A 106 -1.48 -5.34 -2.36
CA PHE A 106 -0.62 -5.65 -3.50
C PHE A 106 -1.45 -5.53 -4.78
N LEU A 107 -0.91 -4.82 -5.75
CA LEU A 107 -1.61 -4.44 -6.97
C LEU A 107 -0.79 -4.86 -8.19
N PRO A 108 -1.45 -5.40 -9.22
CA PRO A 108 -0.79 -5.69 -10.48
C PRO A 108 -0.27 -4.39 -11.09
N ARG A 109 0.86 -4.49 -11.76
CA ARG A 109 1.53 -3.34 -12.38
C ARG A 109 0.76 -2.80 -13.59
N ASP A 110 0.12 -3.71 -14.31
CA ASP A 110 -0.82 -3.42 -15.38
C ASP A 110 -2.18 -3.11 -14.77
N ASN A 111 -2.64 -1.87 -14.96
CA ASN A 111 -3.93 -1.39 -14.45
C ASN A 111 -4.11 -1.54 -12.91
N PRO A 112 -3.21 -0.93 -12.08
CA PRO A 112 -3.31 -0.97 -10.63
C PRO A 112 -4.53 -0.18 -10.16
N LYS A 113 -5.53 -0.90 -9.63
CA LYS A 113 -6.79 -0.32 -9.16
C LYS A 113 -7.10 -0.79 -7.75
N VAL A 114 -7.56 0.14 -6.93
CA VAL A 114 -8.00 -0.15 -5.56
C VAL A 114 -9.10 0.83 -5.19
N ALA A 115 -10.00 0.45 -4.29
CA ALA A 115 -11.03 1.37 -3.81
C ALA A 115 -10.43 2.44 -2.87
N SER A 116 -10.87 3.68 -3.02
CA SER A 116 -10.47 4.81 -2.17
C SER A 116 -11.03 4.67 -0.75
N VAL A 117 -10.21 4.93 0.26
CA VAL A 117 -10.64 4.99 1.67
C VAL A 117 -11.01 6.41 2.12
N TYR A 118 -11.08 7.38 1.20
CA TYR A 118 -11.47 8.77 1.46
C TYR A 118 -12.80 8.92 2.21
N TRP A 119 -13.75 8.01 1.97
CA TRP A 119 -15.06 8.05 2.64
C TRP A 119 -15.00 7.63 4.10
N ILE A 120 -13.93 6.92 4.51
CA ILE A 120 -13.68 6.47 5.88
C ILE A 120 -12.77 7.47 6.59
N TRP A 121 -11.60 7.75 6.01
CA TRP A 121 -10.65 8.74 6.53
C TRP A 121 -10.38 9.83 5.50
N LYS A 122 -10.77 11.08 5.83
CA LYS A 122 -10.57 12.23 4.94
C LYS A 122 -9.10 12.60 4.71
N ALA A 123 -8.19 12.12 5.56
CA ALA A 123 -6.75 12.28 5.38
C ALA A 123 -6.25 11.65 4.06
N ALA A 124 -6.99 10.68 3.50
CA ALA A 124 -6.63 10.00 2.26
C ALA A 124 -6.73 10.88 1.00
N ASP A 125 -7.36 12.06 1.06
CA ASP A 125 -7.58 12.93 -0.12
C ASP A 125 -6.29 13.22 -0.90
N TRP A 126 -5.34 13.89 -0.25
CA TRP A 126 -4.08 14.24 -0.90
C TRP A 126 -3.12 13.05 -1.01
N GLN A 127 -3.16 12.13 -0.04
CA GLN A 127 -2.23 10.99 0.00
C GLN A 127 -2.52 9.99 -1.14
N GLU A 128 -3.79 9.68 -1.40
CA GLU A 128 -4.17 8.81 -2.52
C GLU A 128 -3.89 9.48 -3.86
N ARG A 129 -4.06 10.80 -3.95
CA ARG A 129 -3.68 11.59 -5.13
C ARG A 129 -2.17 11.62 -5.36
N GLU A 130 -1.36 11.73 -4.32
CA GLU A 130 0.10 11.59 -4.41
C GLU A 130 0.48 10.20 -4.91
N SER A 131 -0.13 9.16 -4.35
CA SER A 131 0.08 7.78 -4.77
C SER A 131 -0.31 7.56 -6.24
N TYR A 132 -1.40 8.18 -6.69
CA TYR A 132 -1.77 8.21 -8.10
C TYR A 132 -0.72 8.96 -8.94
N ASP A 133 -0.36 10.17 -8.57
CA ASP A 133 0.56 11.03 -9.33
C ASP A 133 1.96 10.40 -9.51
N MET A 134 2.44 9.72 -8.47
CA MET A 134 3.79 9.16 -8.43
C MET A 134 3.88 7.71 -8.93
N TYR A 135 2.88 6.88 -8.64
CA TYR A 135 2.89 5.43 -8.93
C TYR A 135 1.80 5.00 -9.90
N GLY A 136 0.87 5.86 -10.29
CA GLY A 136 -0.20 5.54 -11.22
C GLY A 136 -1.24 4.57 -10.68
N ILE A 137 -1.35 4.43 -9.37
CA ILE A 137 -2.39 3.62 -8.73
C ILE A 137 -3.71 4.38 -8.81
N VAL A 138 -4.74 3.76 -9.39
CA VAL A 138 -6.06 4.37 -9.55
C VAL A 138 -6.93 4.04 -8.34
N TYR A 139 -7.34 5.08 -7.61
CA TYR A 139 -8.23 4.97 -6.44
C TYR A 139 -9.68 5.18 -6.86
N GLU A 140 -10.44 4.10 -6.98
CA GLU A 140 -11.83 4.13 -7.42
C GLU A 140 -12.74 4.72 -6.33
N GLY A 141 -13.62 5.64 -6.72
CA GLY A 141 -14.51 6.35 -5.78
C GLY A 141 -13.89 7.56 -5.09
N HIS A 142 -12.65 7.94 -5.42
CA HIS A 142 -12.04 9.18 -4.93
C HIS A 142 -12.74 10.41 -5.56
N PRO A 143 -13.03 11.49 -4.79
CA PRO A 143 -13.80 12.63 -5.28
C PRO A 143 -13.10 13.46 -6.38
N ASP A 144 -11.77 13.61 -6.31
CA ASP A 144 -11.00 14.41 -7.27
C ASP A 144 -9.62 13.77 -7.53
N LEU A 145 -9.59 12.64 -8.23
CA LEU A 145 -8.35 11.94 -8.55
C LEU A 145 -7.62 12.64 -9.70
N LYS A 146 -6.76 13.61 -9.35
CA LYS A 146 -5.89 14.35 -10.28
C LYS A 146 -4.48 14.45 -9.71
N ARG A 147 -3.51 14.70 -10.60
CA ARG A 147 -2.12 15.01 -10.24
C ARG A 147 -2.07 16.24 -9.32
N ILE A 148 -1.06 16.28 -8.45
CA ILE A 148 -0.90 17.34 -7.44
C ILE A 148 0.54 17.85 -7.33
N LEU A 149 1.53 17.00 -7.60
CA LEU A 149 2.95 17.31 -7.59
C LEU A 149 3.46 17.54 -9.01
N MET A 150 3.03 16.70 -9.95
CA MET A 150 3.46 16.82 -11.35
C MET A 150 2.53 17.75 -12.14
N PRO A 151 3.04 18.36 -13.23
CA PRO A 151 2.20 19.03 -14.21
C PRO A 151 1.03 18.15 -14.68
N GLU A 152 -0.13 18.75 -14.94
CA GLU A 152 -1.35 18.02 -15.33
C GLU A 152 -1.18 17.23 -16.64
N ASP A 153 -0.31 17.71 -17.53
CA ASP A 153 0.04 17.13 -18.82
C ASP A 153 1.17 16.09 -18.73
N TRP A 154 1.68 15.80 -17.53
CA TRP A 154 2.78 14.85 -17.37
C TRP A 154 2.39 13.42 -17.75
N ILE A 155 3.25 12.78 -18.52
CA ILE A 155 3.08 11.39 -18.98
C ILE A 155 4.04 10.50 -18.19
N GLY A 156 3.50 9.43 -17.61
CA GLY A 156 4.27 8.47 -16.80
C GLY A 156 4.17 8.69 -15.30
N TRP A 157 4.93 7.91 -14.55
CA TRP A 157 4.81 7.75 -13.09
C TRP A 157 6.21 7.78 -12.44
N PRO A 158 6.67 8.94 -11.94
CA PRO A 158 8.08 9.16 -11.60
C PRO A 158 8.71 8.21 -10.57
N LEU A 159 7.95 7.73 -9.58
CA LEU A 159 8.51 6.90 -8.49
C LEU A 159 8.52 5.40 -8.81
N ARG A 160 7.96 4.99 -9.94
CA ARG A 160 8.11 3.62 -10.44
C ARG A 160 9.56 3.35 -10.85
N LYS A 161 10.07 2.16 -10.57
CA LYS A 161 11.48 1.80 -10.77
C LYS A 161 11.89 1.59 -12.24
N ASP A 162 10.92 1.63 -13.15
CA ASP A 162 11.08 1.55 -14.60
C ASP A 162 10.81 2.88 -15.31
N TYR A 163 10.60 3.96 -14.55
CA TYR A 163 10.37 5.27 -15.13
C TYR A 163 11.63 5.80 -15.82
N VAL A 164 11.48 6.21 -17.08
CA VAL A 164 12.53 6.87 -17.85
C VAL A 164 12.19 8.36 -17.92
N SER A 165 13.00 9.18 -17.27
CA SER A 165 12.84 10.64 -17.31
C SER A 165 12.97 11.15 -18.75
N PRO A 166 12.06 12.00 -19.22
CA PRO A 166 12.20 12.66 -20.50
C PRO A 166 13.42 13.57 -20.54
N ASP A 167 13.97 13.74 -21.73
CA ASP A 167 15.15 14.57 -22.00
C ASP A 167 14.77 16.05 -22.11
N PHE A 168 14.25 16.62 -21.00
CA PHE A 168 13.90 18.04 -20.93
C PHE A 168 15.16 18.90 -20.82
N PHE A 169 15.14 20.07 -21.47
CA PHE A 169 16.26 21.02 -21.45
C PHE A 169 16.58 21.46 -20.01
N GLU A 170 15.56 21.65 -19.19
CA GLU A 170 15.64 22.09 -17.81
C GLU A 170 16.28 21.04 -16.87
N LEU A 171 16.33 19.78 -17.28
CA LEU A 171 16.92 18.68 -16.51
C LEU A 171 18.38 18.38 -16.89
N GLN A 172 18.93 19.09 -17.88
CA GLN A 172 20.31 18.88 -18.35
C GLN A 172 21.34 19.60 -17.47
N ASP A 173 22.59 19.14 -17.57
CA ASP A 173 23.72 19.80 -16.94
C ASP A 173 23.90 21.24 -17.45
N ALA A 174 24.12 22.17 -16.54
CA ALA A 174 24.46 23.54 -16.88
C ALA A 174 25.90 23.60 -17.39
N PHE A 175 26.09 24.04 -18.63
CA PHE A 175 27.39 24.35 -19.22
C PHE A 175 27.80 25.81 -18.98
#